data_AF-A0A8C5XWG4-F1
#
_entry.id   AF-A0A8C5XWG4-F1
#
_cell.length_a   1.000
_cell.length_b   1.000
_cell.length_c   1.000
_cell.angle_alpha   90.00
_cell.angle_beta   90.00
_cell.angle_gamma   90.00
#
_symmetry.space_group_name_H-M   'P 1'
#
loop_
_entity.id
_entity.type
_entity.pdbx_description
1 polymer ?
#
loop_
_entity_poly.entity_id
_entity_poly.type
_entity_poly.pdbx_seq_one_letter_code
_entity_poly.pdbx_strand_id
1 'polypeptide(L)'
;MARLAPARAVPSALLALVVLRAPAGACLLCFTTFAERLRICQMFAGVDSPELRKCEEVFTAAFRGLSDMEINYEERSHLHDAFTQMTLSLQEMAAAQGSFEVAFPDAAEKIRKVIMQLKEAQACIPPCGLQEVSRRFRCRGCYSSVCDLPLDCPVQDVTVARGDQAMFSCVVNFQLPEKEITYSWKFAGGGLRTQDVSYFREMPRARGYLARIRPAQPRHRGTFSCAILHDQRPLARLYFFLNVTGPPPRGETELQLQFREVLRWAGRDEDAGAGEAWRPSWGELLASPEALTPGNLLLLAAVAALAMFFQWYFSGN
;
A
#
# COMPACT_ATOMS: atom_id res chain seq x y z
N MET A 1 -23.39 12.71 -63.66
CA MET A 1 -22.22 12.25 -62.88
C MET A 1 -22.34 12.77 -61.45
N ALA A 2 -21.92 11.98 -60.46
CA ALA A 2 -21.76 12.29 -59.02
C ALA A 2 -23.07 12.48 -58.20
N ARG A 3 -23.61 11.42 -57.59
CA ARG A 3 -23.28 10.82 -56.26
C ARG A 3 -23.80 11.64 -55.07
N LEU A 4 -25.07 11.39 -54.71
CA LEU A 4 -25.57 11.56 -53.34
C LEU A 4 -25.33 10.23 -52.60
N ALA A 5 -24.53 10.27 -51.54
CA ALA A 5 -24.35 9.18 -50.62
C ALA A 5 -25.45 9.21 -49.55
N PRO A 6 -26.24 8.16 -49.34
CA PRO A 6 -26.97 8.00 -48.10
C PRO A 6 -26.07 7.27 -47.09
N ALA A 7 -25.97 7.86 -45.90
CA ALA A 7 -25.26 7.32 -44.76
C ALA A 7 -25.69 5.87 -44.47
N ARG A 8 -24.70 4.99 -44.33
CA ARG A 8 -24.91 3.63 -43.81
C ARG A 8 -25.44 3.73 -42.38
N ALA A 9 -26.72 3.41 -42.21
CA ALA A 9 -27.25 3.06 -40.91
C ALA A 9 -26.52 1.80 -40.43
N VAL A 10 -25.72 1.94 -39.38
CA VAL A 10 -25.12 0.81 -38.65
C VAL A 10 -26.24 0.23 -37.78
N PRO A 11 -26.66 -1.03 -37.98
CA PRO A 11 -27.57 -1.66 -37.04
C PRO A 11 -26.77 -1.97 -35.77
N SER A 12 -27.05 -1.23 -34.70
CA SER A 12 -26.57 -1.53 -33.36
C SER A 12 -27.24 -2.84 -32.92
N ALA A 13 -26.55 -3.96 -33.13
CA ALA A 13 -26.95 -5.25 -32.60
C ALA A 13 -26.80 -5.20 -31.08
N LEU A 14 -27.90 -5.06 -30.37
CA LEU A 14 -28.00 -5.32 -28.94
C LEU A 14 -27.66 -6.80 -28.72
N LEU A 15 -26.39 -7.08 -28.37
CA LEU A 15 -26.03 -8.34 -27.75
C LEU A 15 -26.74 -8.41 -26.40
N ALA A 16 -27.87 -9.13 -26.37
CA ALA A 16 -28.40 -9.65 -25.12
C ALA A 16 -27.37 -10.64 -24.57
N LEU A 17 -26.56 -10.18 -23.59
CA LEU A 17 -25.82 -11.08 -22.73
C LEU A 17 -26.86 -11.94 -22.00
N VAL A 18 -27.08 -13.15 -22.52
CA VAL A 18 -27.76 -14.20 -21.78
C VAL A 18 -26.89 -14.45 -20.57
N VAL A 19 -27.29 -13.87 -19.43
CA VAL A 19 -26.82 -14.33 -18.12
C VAL A 19 -27.38 -15.73 -18.01
N LEU A 20 -26.58 -16.73 -18.38
CA LEU A 20 -26.79 -18.11 -17.99
C LEU A 20 -26.92 -18.05 -16.47
N ARG A 21 -28.16 -18.15 -15.96
CA ARG A 21 -28.41 -18.38 -14.54
C ARG A 21 -27.60 -19.62 -14.20
N ALA A 22 -26.54 -19.42 -13.41
CA ALA A 22 -25.71 -20.50 -12.91
C ALA A 22 -26.63 -21.59 -12.35
N PRO A 23 -26.37 -22.87 -12.62
CA PRO A 23 -27.32 -23.91 -12.27
C PRO A 23 -27.51 -23.90 -10.77
N ALA A 24 -28.77 -24.06 -10.37
CA ALA A 24 -29.24 -24.01 -9.00
C ALA A 24 -28.83 -25.29 -8.26
N GLY A 25 -27.52 -25.53 -8.11
CA GLY A 25 -26.92 -26.73 -7.51
C GLY A 25 -25.39 -26.60 -7.36
N ALA A 26 -24.90 -25.39 -7.13
CA ALA A 26 -23.51 -25.07 -7.43
C ALA A 26 -22.45 -25.85 -6.63
N CYS A 27 -22.63 -26.11 -5.33
CA CYS A 27 -21.66 -26.94 -4.60
C CYS A 27 -21.63 -28.37 -5.16
N LEU A 28 -22.79 -28.98 -5.43
CA LEU A 28 -22.89 -30.31 -6.03
C LEU A 28 -22.08 -30.39 -7.33
N LEU A 29 -22.16 -29.36 -8.18
CA LEU A 29 -21.42 -29.32 -9.44
C LEU A 29 -19.91 -29.18 -9.27
N CYS A 30 -19.43 -28.61 -8.16
CA CYS A 30 -18.00 -28.49 -7.89
C CYS A 30 -17.36 -29.80 -7.42
N PHE A 31 -18.14 -30.70 -6.84
CA PHE A 31 -17.64 -31.94 -6.24
C PHE A 31 -18.14 -33.22 -6.92
N THR A 32 -19.01 -33.10 -7.93
CA THR A 32 -19.46 -34.22 -8.75
C THR A 32 -19.39 -33.86 -10.23
N THR A 33 -19.06 -34.84 -11.05
CA THR A 33 -19.07 -34.74 -12.51
C THR A 33 -20.45 -35.05 -13.07
N PHE A 34 -20.70 -34.63 -14.31
CA PHE A 34 -21.92 -34.99 -15.02
C PHE A 34 -22.06 -36.52 -15.18
N ALA A 35 -20.96 -37.20 -15.50
CA ALA A 35 -20.95 -38.65 -15.69
C ALA A 35 -21.30 -39.41 -14.40
N GLU A 36 -20.84 -38.97 -13.23
CA GLU A 36 -21.19 -39.58 -11.95
C GLU A 36 -22.68 -39.43 -11.64
N ARG A 37 -23.24 -38.22 -11.80
CA ARG A 37 -24.68 -37.97 -11.57
C ARG A 37 -25.55 -38.78 -12.52
N LEU A 38 -25.17 -38.83 -13.80
CA LEU A 38 -25.86 -39.64 -14.80
C LEU A 38 -25.83 -41.12 -14.42
N ARG A 39 -24.68 -41.65 -14.01
CA ARG A 39 -24.55 -43.05 -13.58
C ARG A 39 -25.44 -43.39 -12.39
N ILE A 40 -25.53 -42.49 -11.40
CA ILE A 40 -26.46 -42.67 -10.26
C ILE A 40 -27.91 -42.77 -10.77
N CYS A 41 -28.33 -41.88 -11.67
CA CYS A 41 -29.67 -41.92 -12.24
C CYS A 41 -29.93 -43.17 -13.08
N GLN A 42 -28.94 -43.65 -13.84
CA GLN A 42 -29.04 -44.92 -14.57
C GLN A 42 -29.19 -46.12 -13.63
N MET A 43 -28.60 -46.09 -12.44
CA MET A 43 -28.77 -47.15 -11.45
C MET A 43 -30.17 -47.15 -10.81
N PHE A 44 -30.76 -45.97 -10.59
CA PHE A 44 -32.12 -45.85 -10.05
C PHE A 44 -33.21 -46.12 -11.08
N ALA A 45 -33.09 -45.55 -12.27
CA ALA A 45 -34.14 -45.57 -13.29
C ALA A 45 -33.91 -46.61 -14.40
N GLY A 46 -32.67 -47.05 -14.63
CA GLY A 46 -32.26 -47.85 -15.78
C GLY A 46 -31.58 -47.01 -16.88
N VAL A 47 -30.71 -47.63 -17.69
CA VAL A 47 -29.83 -46.95 -18.67
C VAL A 47 -30.59 -46.23 -19.78
N ASP A 48 -31.74 -46.77 -20.21
CA ASP A 48 -32.58 -46.23 -21.30
C ASP A 48 -34.00 -45.90 -20.84
N SER A 49 -34.17 -45.63 -19.55
CA SER A 49 -35.49 -45.40 -18.97
C SER A 49 -36.06 -44.02 -19.33
N PRO A 50 -37.37 -43.91 -19.61
CA PRO A 50 -38.01 -42.61 -19.79
C PRO A 50 -37.95 -41.73 -18.53
N GLU A 51 -37.69 -42.32 -17.36
CA GLU A 51 -37.58 -41.61 -16.09
C GLU A 51 -36.21 -40.97 -15.85
N LEU A 52 -35.22 -41.23 -16.71
CA LEU A 52 -33.84 -40.77 -16.50
C LEU A 52 -33.75 -39.23 -16.46
N ARG A 53 -34.47 -38.54 -17.36
CA ARG A 53 -34.58 -37.06 -17.33
C ARG A 53 -35.24 -36.55 -16.05
N LYS A 54 -36.30 -37.24 -15.59
CA LYS A 54 -36.98 -36.92 -14.33
C LYS A 54 -36.02 -37.10 -13.14
N CYS A 55 -35.22 -38.16 -13.14
CA CYS A 55 -34.21 -38.41 -12.12
C CYS A 55 -33.19 -37.26 -12.05
N GLU A 56 -32.63 -36.81 -13.18
CA GLU A 56 -31.67 -35.70 -13.21
C GLU A 56 -32.27 -34.38 -12.70
N GLU A 57 -33.52 -34.09 -13.07
CA GLU A 57 -34.26 -32.92 -12.62
C GLU A 57 -34.47 -32.96 -11.10
N VAL A 58 -34.88 -34.11 -10.54
CA VAL A 58 -35.07 -34.30 -9.09
C VAL A 58 -33.73 -34.22 -8.35
N PHE A 59 -32.67 -34.81 -8.89
CA PHE A 59 -31.33 -34.73 -8.31
C PHE A 59 -30.92 -33.26 -8.19
N THR A 60 -30.94 -32.51 -9.30
CA THR A 60 -30.52 -31.11 -9.30
C THR A 60 -31.42 -30.25 -8.41
N ALA A 61 -32.73 -30.53 -8.38
CA ALA A 61 -33.68 -29.82 -7.53
C ALA A 61 -33.41 -30.03 -6.03
N ALA A 62 -33.04 -31.25 -5.61
CA ALA A 62 -32.75 -31.56 -4.21
C ALA A 62 -31.58 -30.72 -3.66
N PHE A 63 -30.57 -30.43 -4.49
CA PHE A 63 -29.37 -29.67 -4.08
C PHE A 63 -29.47 -28.17 -4.34
N ARG A 64 -30.65 -27.68 -4.72
CA ARG A 64 -30.87 -26.26 -5.04
C ARG A 64 -30.62 -25.31 -3.88
N GLY A 65 -30.93 -25.74 -2.65
CA GLY A 65 -30.66 -24.94 -1.45
C GLY A 65 -29.17 -24.70 -1.17
N LEU A 66 -28.26 -25.40 -1.86
CA LEU A 66 -26.82 -25.35 -1.63
C LEU A 66 -26.06 -24.61 -2.76
N SER A 67 -26.76 -23.80 -3.58
CA SER A 67 -26.17 -23.15 -4.76
C SER A 67 -25.33 -21.92 -4.48
N ASP A 68 -25.70 -21.09 -3.50
CA ASP A 68 -25.05 -19.80 -3.25
C ASP A 68 -24.23 -19.80 -1.96
N MET A 69 -23.64 -20.95 -1.65
CA MET A 69 -22.83 -21.12 -0.43
C MET A 69 -21.38 -20.72 -0.64
N GLU A 70 -20.81 -20.12 0.40
CA GLU A 70 -19.39 -19.90 0.57
C GLU A 70 -18.92 -20.67 1.80
N ILE A 71 -17.82 -21.41 1.66
CA ILE A 71 -17.23 -22.19 2.76
C ILE A 71 -15.78 -21.76 2.98
N ASN A 72 -15.22 -22.08 4.13
CA ASN A 72 -13.78 -21.99 4.33
C ASN A 72 -13.05 -22.88 3.32
N TYR A 73 -12.05 -22.33 2.64
CA TYR A 73 -11.26 -23.06 1.66
C TYR A 73 -10.53 -24.27 2.25
N GLU A 74 -10.10 -24.20 3.52
CA GLU A 74 -9.45 -25.32 4.21
C GLU A 74 -10.38 -26.52 4.37
N GLU A 75 -11.69 -26.28 4.47
CA GLU A 75 -12.73 -27.31 4.62
C GLU A 75 -13.18 -27.92 3.27
N ARG A 76 -12.59 -27.45 2.16
CA ARG A 76 -12.92 -27.94 0.81
C ARG A 76 -12.67 -29.44 0.64
N SER A 77 -11.58 -29.97 1.20
CA SER A 77 -11.26 -31.40 1.14
C SER A 77 -12.29 -32.23 1.90
N HIS A 78 -12.66 -31.80 3.11
CA HIS A 78 -13.70 -32.46 3.89
C HIS A 78 -15.05 -32.50 3.16
N LEU A 79 -15.42 -31.40 2.50
CA LEU A 79 -16.64 -31.37 1.69
C LEU A 79 -16.54 -32.28 0.45
N HIS A 80 -15.37 -32.35 -0.20
CA HIS A 80 -15.13 -33.29 -1.30
C HIS A 80 -15.32 -34.75 -0.87
N ASP A 81 -14.79 -35.12 0.29
CA ASP A 81 -14.95 -36.45 0.86
C ASP A 81 -16.43 -36.74 1.17
N ALA A 82 -17.17 -35.76 1.71
CA ALA A 82 -18.59 -35.89 1.98
C ALA A 82 -19.43 -36.13 0.71
N PHE A 83 -19.16 -35.41 -0.38
CA PHE A 83 -19.83 -35.66 -1.67
C PHE A 83 -19.44 -37.01 -2.30
N THR A 84 -18.21 -37.45 -2.08
CA THR A 84 -17.75 -38.78 -2.51
C THR A 84 -18.52 -39.87 -1.77
N GLN A 85 -18.62 -39.78 -0.44
CA GLN A 85 -19.40 -40.72 0.38
C GLN A 85 -20.89 -40.70 0.03
N MET A 86 -21.46 -39.52 -0.19
CA MET A 86 -22.85 -39.37 -0.64
C MET A 86 -23.09 -40.11 -1.96
N THR A 87 -22.18 -39.98 -2.93
CA THR A 87 -22.26 -40.68 -4.22
C THR A 87 -22.26 -42.20 -4.02
N LEU A 88 -21.39 -42.72 -3.16
CA LEU A 88 -21.36 -44.16 -2.82
C LEU A 88 -22.66 -44.62 -2.16
N SER A 89 -23.17 -43.89 -1.16
CA SER A 89 -24.42 -44.23 -0.49
C SER A 89 -25.63 -44.21 -1.43
N LEU A 90 -25.65 -43.29 -2.40
CA LEU A 90 -26.70 -43.26 -3.43
C LEU A 90 -26.62 -44.50 -4.34
N GLN A 91 -25.42 -44.94 -4.71
CA GLN A 91 -25.22 -46.16 -5.50
C GLN A 91 -25.68 -47.42 -4.74
N GLU A 92 -25.38 -47.52 -3.45
CA GLU A 92 -25.84 -48.61 -2.59
C GLU A 92 -27.36 -48.65 -2.47
N MET A 93 -28.00 -47.48 -2.27
CA MET A 93 -29.47 -47.39 -2.22
C MET A 93 -30.11 -47.75 -3.56
N ALA A 94 -29.51 -47.37 -4.68
CA ALA A 94 -29.98 -47.77 -6.01
C ALA A 94 -29.86 -49.28 -6.21
N ALA A 95 -28.75 -49.90 -5.79
CA ALA A 95 -28.57 -51.35 -5.85
C ALA A 95 -29.59 -52.11 -4.98
N ALA A 96 -30.03 -51.51 -3.87
CA ALA A 96 -31.11 -52.02 -3.02
C ALA A 96 -32.53 -51.72 -3.55
N GLN A 97 -32.66 -51.24 -4.80
CA GLN A 97 -33.94 -50.88 -5.43
C GLN A 97 -34.71 -49.78 -4.67
N GLY A 98 -34.00 -48.87 -4.01
CA GLY A 98 -34.59 -47.69 -3.38
C GLY A 98 -35.14 -46.68 -4.39
N SER A 99 -35.98 -45.74 -3.92
CA SER A 99 -36.50 -44.66 -4.76
C SER A 99 -35.60 -43.43 -4.75
N PHE A 100 -35.29 -42.90 -5.94
CA PHE A 100 -34.53 -41.64 -6.08
C PHE A 100 -35.29 -40.42 -5.57
N GLU A 101 -36.64 -40.47 -5.53
CA GLU A 101 -37.48 -39.39 -5.03
C GLU A 101 -37.31 -39.17 -3.52
N VAL A 102 -36.88 -40.21 -2.79
CA VAL A 102 -36.56 -40.16 -1.35
C VAL A 102 -35.06 -40.02 -1.12
N ALA A 103 -34.25 -40.76 -1.89
CA ALA A 103 -32.80 -40.81 -1.69
C ALA A 103 -32.10 -39.45 -1.90
N PHE A 104 -32.52 -38.66 -2.90
CA PHE A 104 -31.86 -37.37 -3.19
C PHE A 104 -32.17 -36.29 -2.15
N PRO A 105 -33.43 -36.05 -1.72
CA PRO A 105 -33.70 -35.14 -0.61
C PRO A 105 -32.97 -35.53 0.69
N ASP A 106 -32.94 -36.81 1.03
CA ASP A 106 -32.24 -37.29 2.23
C ASP A 106 -30.72 -37.06 2.14
N ALA A 107 -30.13 -37.32 0.96
CA ALA A 107 -28.73 -37.03 0.70
C ALA A 107 -28.42 -35.53 0.78
N ALA A 108 -29.28 -34.68 0.22
CA ALA A 108 -29.14 -33.23 0.28
C ALA A 108 -29.19 -32.71 1.72
N GLU A 109 -30.10 -33.20 2.55
CA GLU A 109 -30.15 -32.82 3.98
C GLU A 109 -28.94 -33.31 4.76
N LYS A 110 -28.39 -34.50 4.46
CA LYS A 110 -27.13 -34.97 5.07
C LYS A 110 -25.97 -34.04 4.72
N ILE A 111 -25.81 -33.67 3.46
CA ILE A 111 -24.77 -32.72 3.03
C ILE A 111 -24.98 -31.35 3.66
N ARG A 112 -26.23 -30.86 3.74
CA ARG A 112 -26.56 -29.59 4.39
C ARG A 112 -26.07 -29.57 5.86
N LYS A 113 -26.29 -30.68 6.59
CA LYS A 113 -25.80 -30.83 7.97
C LYS A 113 -24.28 -30.81 8.06
N VAL A 114 -23.58 -31.49 7.14
CA VAL A 114 -22.10 -31.43 7.06
C VAL A 114 -21.63 -30.00 6.85
N ILE A 115 -22.24 -29.26 5.93
CA ILE A 115 -21.86 -27.88 5.64
C ILE A 115 -22.07 -26.97 6.86
N MET A 116 -23.18 -27.14 7.60
CA MET A 116 -23.44 -26.40 8.84
C MET A 116 -22.42 -26.67 9.97
N GLN A 117 -21.65 -27.75 9.87
CA GLN A 117 -20.62 -28.12 10.85
C GLN A 117 -19.21 -27.71 10.42
N LEU A 118 -19.04 -27.21 9.19
CA LEU A 118 -17.73 -26.74 8.73
C LEU A 118 -17.31 -25.49 9.50
N LYS A 119 -16.00 -25.33 9.68
CA LYS A 119 -15.45 -24.12 10.28
C LYS A 119 -15.70 -22.92 9.37
N GLU A 120 -16.13 -21.82 9.95
CA GLU A 120 -16.30 -20.56 9.22
C GLU A 120 -14.93 -19.99 8.80
N ALA A 121 -14.90 -19.37 7.61
CA ALA A 121 -13.73 -18.61 7.17
C ALA A 121 -13.64 -17.30 7.95
N GLN A 122 -12.42 -16.87 8.28
CA GLN A 122 -12.23 -15.56 8.93
C GLN A 122 -12.75 -14.42 8.04
N ALA A 123 -13.35 -13.43 8.69
CA ALA A 123 -13.77 -12.20 8.02
C ALA A 123 -12.55 -11.47 7.44
N CYS A 124 -12.78 -10.74 6.35
CA CYS A 124 -11.78 -9.84 5.77
C CYS A 124 -11.62 -8.62 6.69
N ILE A 125 -10.44 -8.41 7.26
CA ILE A 125 -10.19 -7.35 8.26
C ILE A 125 -9.48 -6.15 7.61
N PRO A 126 -10.15 -5.01 7.38
CA PRO A 126 -9.50 -3.81 6.85
C PRO A 126 -8.45 -3.23 7.82
N PRO A 127 -7.50 -2.39 7.35
CA PRO A 127 -7.49 -1.66 6.07
C PRO A 127 -6.58 -2.22 4.97
N CYS A 128 -5.74 -3.20 5.28
CA CYS A 128 -4.63 -3.62 4.41
C CYS A 128 -4.35 -5.12 4.52
N GLY A 129 -3.56 -5.60 3.57
CA GLY A 129 -2.94 -6.92 3.60
C GLY A 129 -3.74 -8.02 2.91
N LEU A 130 -2.99 -9.01 2.44
CA LEU A 130 -3.49 -10.25 1.88
C LEU A 130 -3.71 -11.26 3.00
N GLN A 131 -4.94 -11.74 3.14
CA GLN A 131 -5.36 -12.57 4.28
C GLN A 131 -5.68 -13.99 3.83
N GLU A 132 -4.68 -14.86 3.77
CA GLU A 132 -4.85 -16.23 3.26
C GLU A 132 -5.85 -17.06 4.08
N VAL A 133 -5.89 -16.87 5.40
CA VAL A 133 -6.85 -17.52 6.32
C VAL A 133 -8.31 -17.11 6.11
N SER A 134 -8.55 -16.02 5.36
CA SER A 134 -9.89 -15.56 4.99
C SER A 134 -10.40 -16.19 3.69
N ARG A 135 -9.59 -17.05 3.06
CA ARG A 135 -9.91 -17.64 1.75
C ARG A 135 -11.18 -18.46 1.83
N ARG A 136 -12.13 -18.09 0.97
CA ARG A 136 -13.42 -18.75 0.81
C ARG A 136 -13.45 -19.52 -0.50
N PHE A 137 -14.05 -20.69 -0.49
CA PHE A 137 -14.41 -21.41 -1.71
C PHE A 137 -15.86 -21.06 -2.08
N ARG A 138 -16.04 -20.51 -3.28
CA ARG A 138 -17.35 -20.10 -3.80
C ARG A 138 -17.93 -21.22 -4.65
N CYS A 139 -18.98 -21.85 -4.15
CA CYS A 139 -19.63 -22.94 -4.86
C CYS A 139 -20.24 -22.48 -6.19
N ARG A 140 -20.73 -21.24 -6.28
CA ARG A 140 -21.37 -20.70 -7.49
C ARG A 140 -20.51 -20.83 -8.77
N GLY A 141 -19.19 -20.76 -8.65
CA GLY A 141 -18.26 -20.84 -9.78
C GLY A 141 -17.09 -21.81 -9.58
N CYS A 142 -17.10 -22.61 -8.52
CA CYS A 142 -16.04 -23.56 -8.19
C CYS A 142 -14.63 -22.95 -8.12
N TYR A 143 -14.51 -21.74 -7.58
CA TYR A 143 -13.23 -21.04 -7.44
C TYR A 143 -13.03 -20.52 -6.02
N SER A 144 -11.78 -20.24 -5.67
CA SER A 144 -11.43 -19.64 -4.39
C SER A 144 -11.28 -18.12 -4.51
N SER A 145 -11.79 -17.39 -3.53
CA SER A 145 -11.59 -15.95 -3.36
C SER A 145 -10.89 -15.69 -2.03
N VAL A 146 -9.88 -14.82 -2.04
CA VAL A 146 -9.13 -14.39 -0.85
C VAL A 146 -9.37 -12.89 -0.61
N CYS A 147 -9.34 -12.45 0.65
CA CYS A 147 -9.31 -11.02 0.98
C CYS A 147 -7.95 -10.45 0.54
N ASP A 148 -7.98 -9.69 -0.55
CA ASP A 148 -6.80 -9.07 -1.17
C ASP A 148 -6.93 -7.54 -1.07
N LEU A 149 -6.59 -7.02 0.12
CA LEU A 149 -6.54 -5.58 0.37
C LEU A 149 -5.16 -5.04 -0.03
N PRO A 150 -5.00 -3.70 -0.19
CA PRO A 150 -3.70 -3.11 -0.47
C PRO A 150 -2.66 -3.57 0.54
N LEU A 151 -1.49 -4.00 0.06
CA LEU A 151 -0.42 -4.50 0.95
C LEU A 151 0.06 -3.43 1.93
N ASP A 152 0.00 -2.16 1.54
CA ASP A 152 0.48 -1.03 2.33
C ASP A 152 -0.56 -0.57 3.35
N CYS A 153 -0.23 -0.77 4.62
CA CYS A 153 -1.03 -0.30 5.73
C CYS A 153 -0.82 1.21 5.96
N PRO A 154 -1.83 1.91 6.50
CA PRO A 154 -1.69 3.33 6.87
C PRO A 154 -0.49 3.58 7.79
N VAL A 155 0.16 4.73 7.61
CA VAL A 155 1.31 5.14 8.43
C VAL A 155 0.86 5.43 9.86
N GLN A 156 1.54 4.81 10.82
CA GLN A 156 1.34 5.03 12.26
C GLN A 156 2.36 6.03 12.77
N ASP A 157 1.90 7.11 13.41
CA ASP A 157 2.79 8.13 13.97
C ASP A 157 3.21 7.74 15.40
N VAL A 158 4.52 7.61 15.63
CA VAL A 158 5.13 7.19 16.89
C VAL A 158 5.96 8.34 17.43
N THR A 159 5.61 8.88 18.59
CA THR A 159 6.36 9.98 19.23
C THR A 159 7.03 9.49 20.51
N VAL A 160 8.33 9.70 20.62
CA VAL A 160 9.15 9.20 21.74
C VAL A 160 10.10 10.30 22.21
N ALA A 161 10.32 10.41 23.52
CA ALA A 161 11.29 11.38 24.03
C ALA A 161 12.74 10.95 23.72
N ARG A 162 13.63 11.92 23.54
CA ARG A 162 15.06 11.64 23.38
C ARG A 162 15.58 10.89 24.61
N GLY A 163 16.34 9.82 24.39
CA GLY A 163 16.87 8.97 25.47
C GLY A 163 16.02 7.75 25.77
N ASP A 164 14.71 7.82 25.47
CA ASP A 164 13.77 6.72 25.72
C ASP A 164 13.90 5.60 24.68
N GLN A 165 13.12 4.54 24.88
CA GLN A 165 13.03 3.42 23.96
C GLN A 165 11.91 3.64 22.95
N ALA A 166 12.24 3.58 21.65
CA ALA A 166 11.24 3.44 20.59
C ALA A 166 11.09 1.97 20.22
N MET A 167 9.85 1.51 20.10
CA MET A 167 9.51 0.11 19.80
C MET A 167 8.44 0.06 18.71
N PHE A 168 8.66 -0.79 17.71
CA PHE A 168 7.78 -0.98 16.57
C PHE A 168 7.39 -2.44 16.46
N SER A 169 6.09 -2.71 16.52
CA SER A 169 5.53 -4.06 16.44
C SER A 169 4.93 -4.29 15.07
N CYS A 170 5.54 -5.19 14.30
CA CYS A 170 5.07 -5.59 12.99
C CYS A 170 4.00 -6.68 13.10
N VAL A 171 2.82 -6.29 13.58
CA VAL A 171 1.69 -7.20 13.84
C VAL A 171 0.46 -6.63 13.15
N VAL A 172 -0.28 -7.51 12.48
CA VAL A 172 -1.56 -7.22 11.84
C VAL A 172 -2.71 -7.79 12.67
N ASN A 173 -3.92 -7.29 12.43
CA ASN A 173 -5.11 -7.70 13.18
C ASN A 173 -5.81 -8.95 12.63
N PHE A 174 -5.29 -9.54 11.56
CA PHE A 174 -5.75 -10.82 11.01
C PHE A 174 -4.75 -11.92 11.31
N GLN A 175 -5.22 -13.17 11.35
CA GLN A 175 -4.33 -14.29 11.63
C GLN A 175 -3.35 -14.50 10.47
N LEU A 176 -2.09 -14.64 10.81
CA LEU A 176 -1.04 -15.01 9.88
C LEU A 176 -0.93 -16.54 9.81
N PRO A 177 -0.50 -17.11 8.67
CA PRO A 177 -0.11 -18.51 8.59
C PRO A 177 0.93 -18.87 9.67
N GLU A 178 0.83 -20.09 10.23
CA GLU A 178 1.68 -20.50 11.36
C GLU A 178 3.14 -20.81 10.97
N LYS A 179 3.40 -21.07 9.69
CA LYS A 179 4.71 -21.50 9.17
C LYS A 179 5.24 -20.51 8.14
N GLU A 180 6.56 -20.51 7.97
CA GLU A 180 7.26 -19.80 6.88
C GLU A 180 7.06 -18.26 6.85
N ILE A 181 6.65 -17.67 7.99
CA ILE A 181 6.59 -16.23 8.14
C ILE A 181 7.99 -15.66 8.36
N THR A 182 8.33 -14.68 7.52
CA THR A 182 9.57 -13.91 7.62
C THR A 182 9.26 -12.43 7.69
N TYR A 183 10.16 -11.68 8.32
CA TYR A 183 10.04 -10.24 8.53
C TYR A 183 11.26 -9.54 7.95
N SER A 184 11.04 -8.50 7.17
CA SER A 184 12.09 -7.58 6.72
C SER A 184 11.80 -6.17 7.18
N TRP A 185 12.86 -5.46 7.57
CA TRP A 185 12.77 -4.10 8.11
C TRP A 185 13.56 -3.15 7.24
N LYS A 186 12.97 -1.98 7.00
CA LYS A 186 13.59 -0.91 6.23
C LYS A 186 13.40 0.44 6.92
N PHE A 187 14.27 1.39 6.59
CA PHE A 187 14.24 2.74 7.13
C PHE A 187 14.44 3.80 6.05
N ALA A 188 13.57 4.80 6.07
CA ALA A 188 13.67 6.05 5.32
C ALA A 188 13.99 7.17 6.31
N GLY A 189 15.27 7.57 6.35
CA GLY A 189 15.78 8.58 7.28
C GLY A 189 15.50 10.03 6.83
N GLY A 190 16.09 10.99 7.55
CA GLY A 190 15.97 12.41 7.21
C GLY A 190 14.64 13.06 7.61
N GLY A 191 13.87 12.42 8.51
CA GLY A 191 12.57 12.92 8.95
C GLY A 191 11.47 12.82 7.90
N LEU A 192 11.66 12.01 6.86
CA LEU A 192 10.68 11.80 5.80
C LEU A 192 9.51 10.92 6.28
N ARG A 193 8.28 11.38 6.07
CA ARG A 193 7.04 10.61 6.26
C ARG A 193 6.57 10.10 4.89
N THR A 194 6.78 8.82 4.59
CA THR A 194 6.49 8.27 3.25
C THR A 194 6.12 6.79 3.29
N GLN A 195 5.33 6.35 2.30
CA GLN A 195 5.09 4.92 2.00
C GLN A 195 5.82 4.44 0.74
N ASP A 196 6.46 5.37 0.01
CA ASP A 196 7.19 5.04 -1.22
C ASP A 196 8.46 4.27 -0.88
N VAL A 197 8.47 3.00 -1.31
CA VAL A 197 9.51 2.00 -1.04
C VAL A 197 10.88 2.41 -1.57
N SER A 198 10.96 3.29 -2.57
CA SER A 198 12.22 3.74 -3.17
C SER A 198 13.14 4.49 -2.19
N TYR A 199 12.57 5.15 -1.17
CA TYR A 199 13.33 5.89 -0.16
C TYR A 199 13.89 5.00 0.95
N PHE A 200 13.46 3.73 1.01
CA PHE A 200 13.75 2.84 2.13
C PHE A 200 15.03 2.04 1.89
N ARG A 201 15.88 1.99 2.92
CA ARG A 201 17.09 1.15 2.96
C ARG A 201 16.92 -0.01 3.91
N GLU A 202 17.42 -1.19 3.54
CA GLU A 202 17.37 -2.40 4.36
C GLU A 202 18.05 -2.20 5.72
N MET A 203 17.45 -2.77 6.77
CA MET A 203 17.99 -2.76 8.13
C MET A 203 18.47 -4.18 8.52
N PRO A 204 19.74 -4.54 8.26
CA PRO A 204 20.22 -5.92 8.44
C PRO A 204 20.20 -6.41 9.89
N ARG A 205 20.17 -5.50 10.86
CA ARG A 205 20.16 -5.80 12.30
C ARG A 205 18.75 -5.99 12.89
N ALA A 206 17.70 -5.57 12.17
CA ALA A 206 16.33 -5.72 12.63
C ALA A 206 15.74 -7.00 12.01
N ARG A 207 15.55 -8.03 12.84
CA ARG A 207 14.99 -9.33 12.45
C ARG A 207 13.79 -9.65 13.31
N GLY A 208 12.82 -10.37 12.74
CA GLY A 208 11.60 -10.77 13.43
C GLY A 208 10.55 -9.66 13.50
N TYR A 209 9.50 -9.89 14.29
CA TYR A 209 8.30 -9.04 14.35
C TYR A 209 8.51 -7.72 15.11
N LEU A 210 9.63 -7.53 15.81
CA LEU A 210 9.87 -6.38 16.68
C LEU A 210 11.15 -5.64 16.29
N ALA A 211 11.05 -4.33 16.05
CA ALA A 211 12.21 -3.46 15.96
C ALA A 211 12.27 -2.53 17.17
N ARG A 212 13.47 -2.36 17.73
CA ARG A 212 13.69 -1.54 18.92
C ARG A 212 14.89 -0.63 18.75
N ILE A 213 14.73 0.62 19.16
CA ILE A 213 15.79 1.63 19.22
C ILE A 213 15.92 2.09 20.67
N ARG A 214 17.11 1.94 21.24
CA ARG A 214 17.43 2.40 22.59
C ARG A 214 18.92 2.82 22.65
N PRO A 215 19.24 4.08 22.98
CA PRO A 215 18.31 5.22 23.17
C PRO A 215 17.81 5.79 21.83
N ALA A 216 16.59 6.33 21.84
CA ALA A 216 16.05 7.13 20.73
C ALA A 216 16.80 8.46 20.62
N GLN A 217 17.15 8.85 19.38
CA GLN A 217 17.92 10.04 19.07
C GLN A 217 17.27 10.75 17.87
N PRO A 218 17.40 12.08 17.73
CA PRO A 218 16.76 12.80 16.62
C PRO A 218 17.19 12.36 15.23
N ARG A 219 18.41 11.81 15.08
CA ARG A 219 18.86 11.20 13.82
C ARG A 219 18.02 9.98 13.38
N HIS A 220 17.31 9.35 14.29
CA HIS A 220 16.41 8.23 14.00
C HIS A 220 15.03 8.69 13.50
N ARG A 221 14.77 10.00 13.45
CA ARG A 221 13.53 10.56 12.92
C ARG A 221 13.37 10.19 11.44
N GLY A 222 12.21 9.67 11.08
CA GLY A 222 11.94 9.15 9.74
C GLY A 222 10.89 8.04 9.77
N THR A 223 10.69 7.37 8.65
CA THR A 223 9.71 6.26 8.54
C THR A 223 10.42 4.91 8.59
N PHE A 224 9.95 4.04 9.48
CA PHE A 224 10.30 2.63 9.52
C PHE A 224 9.23 1.84 8.79
N SER A 225 9.63 0.88 7.97
CA SER A 225 8.73 -0.06 7.32
C SER A 225 9.08 -1.48 7.70
N CYS A 226 8.07 -2.28 8.01
CA CYS A 226 8.21 -3.72 8.13
C CYS A 226 7.35 -4.41 7.07
N ALA A 227 7.89 -5.41 6.39
CA ALA A 227 7.13 -6.31 5.54
C ALA A 227 7.02 -7.70 6.18
N ILE A 228 5.79 -8.21 6.21
CA ILE A 228 5.47 -9.58 6.61
C ILE A 228 5.40 -10.41 5.33
N LEU A 229 6.20 -11.45 5.22
CA LEU A 229 6.24 -12.32 4.04
C LEU A 229 5.93 -13.77 4.42
N HIS A 230 5.20 -14.45 3.53
CA HIS A 230 4.96 -15.89 3.56
C HIS A 230 5.49 -16.48 2.27
N ASP A 231 6.47 -17.38 2.33
CA ASP A 231 7.16 -17.95 1.15
C ASP A 231 7.64 -16.89 0.15
N GLN A 232 8.26 -15.82 0.63
CA GLN A 232 8.70 -14.65 -0.15
C GLN A 232 7.58 -13.78 -0.73
N ARG A 233 6.30 -14.14 -0.57
CA ARG A 233 5.17 -13.31 -0.97
C ARG A 233 4.80 -12.35 0.16
N PRO A 234 4.71 -11.02 -0.10
CA PRO A 234 4.31 -10.07 0.93
C PRO A 234 2.82 -10.24 1.30
N LEU A 235 2.55 -10.38 2.60
CA LEU A 235 1.19 -10.39 3.15
C LEU A 235 0.75 -8.99 3.59
N ALA A 236 1.65 -8.20 4.19
CA ALA A 236 1.37 -6.83 4.59
C ALA A 236 2.66 -6.03 4.76
N ARG A 237 2.57 -4.70 4.59
CA ARG A 237 3.64 -3.75 4.87
C ARG A 237 3.13 -2.67 5.84
N LEU A 238 3.75 -2.61 7.00
CA LEU A 238 3.41 -1.63 8.04
C LEU A 238 4.42 -0.49 8.01
N TYR A 239 3.94 0.71 8.30
CA TYR A 239 4.74 1.94 8.28
C TYR A 239 4.60 2.67 9.61
N PHE A 240 5.73 3.08 10.18
CA PHE A 240 5.82 3.79 11.45
C PHE A 240 6.65 5.04 11.28
N PHE A 241 6.04 6.22 11.37
CA PHE A 241 6.77 7.48 11.36
C PHE A 241 7.24 7.82 12.78
N LEU A 242 8.55 7.73 13.02
CA LEU A 242 9.14 8.06 14.32
C LEU A 242 9.44 9.57 14.39
N ASN A 243 8.85 10.22 15.37
CA ASN A 243 9.21 11.55 15.80
C ASN A 243 9.91 11.50 17.16
N VAL A 244 11.11 12.07 17.26
CA VAL A 244 11.86 12.11 18.52
C VAL A 244 11.85 13.51 19.08
N THR A 245 11.18 13.70 20.21
CA THR A 245 11.01 15.00 20.88
C THR A 245 11.97 15.14 22.05
N GLY A 246 12.52 16.31 22.30
CA GLY A 246 13.33 16.57 23.48
C GLY A 246 14.32 17.72 23.31
N PRO A 247 14.79 18.33 24.41
CA PRO A 247 15.72 19.45 24.34
C PRO A 247 17.05 19.02 23.70
N PRO A 248 17.74 19.91 22.96
CA PRO A 248 19.07 19.65 22.40
C PRO A 248 20.07 19.24 23.49
N PRO A 249 21.14 18.49 23.15
CA PRO A 249 22.14 18.09 24.14
C PRO A 249 22.73 19.37 24.77
N ARG A 250 23.10 19.32 26.05
CA ARG A 250 23.69 20.50 26.73
C ARG A 250 24.87 21.07 25.96
N GLY A 251 25.75 20.22 25.41
CA GLY A 251 26.89 20.65 24.59
C GLY A 251 26.51 21.38 23.28
N GLU A 252 25.48 20.95 22.55
CA GLU A 252 25.02 21.70 21.37
C GLU A 252 24.31 22.99 21.76
N THR A 253 23.65 23.01 22.93
CA THR A 253 23.02 24.22 23.47
C THR A 253 24.08 25.26 23.82
N GLU A 254 25.17 24.85 24.47
CA GLU A 254 26.32 25.69 24.77
C GLU A 254 27.00 26.20 23.49
N LEU A 255 27.22 25.34 22.49
CA LEU A 255 27.77 25.75 21.20
C LEU A 255 26.85 26.71 20.43
N GLN A 256 25.53 26.49 20.45
CA GLN A 256 24.57 27.41 19.85
C GLN A 256 24.52 28.75 20.58
N LEU A 257 24.67 28.74 21.92
CA LEU A 257 24.79 29.95 22.72
C LEU A 257 26.08 30.71 22.38
N GLN A 258 27.21 30.01 22.30
CA GLN A 258 28.50 30.59 21.89
C GLN A 258 28.46 31.14 20.47
N PHE A 259 27.91 30.40 19.51
CA PHE A 259 27.77 30.88 18.13
C PHE A 259 26.86 32.11 18.05
N ARG A 260 25.75 32.11 18.79
CA ARG A 260 24.86 33.27 18.89
C ARG A 260 25.54 34.47 19.55
N GLU A 261 26.42 34.23 20.51
CA GLU A 261 27.24 35.26 21.14
C GLU A 261 28.26 35.84 20.15
N VAL A 262 28.96 35.01 19.38
CA VAL A 262 29.87 35.44 18.30
C VAL A 262 29.13 36.25 17.24
N LEU A 263 27.94 35.83 16.81
CA LEU A 263 27.12 36.61 15.87
C LEU A 263 26.69 37.98 16.45
N ARG A 264 26.42 38.07 17.75
CA ARG A 264 26.16 39.36 18.41
C ARG A 264 27.40 40.24 18.50
N TRP A 265 28.59 39.65 18.59
CA TRP A 265 29.84 40.41 18.57
C TRP A 265 30.11 40.93 17.16
N ALA A 266 29.91 40.12 16.12
CA ALA A 266 30.02 40.55 14.72
C ALA A 266 29.08 41.72 14.40
N GLY A 267 27.82 41.70 14.89
CA GLY A 267 26.91 42.84 14.74
C GLY A 267 27.36 44.08 15.52
N ARG A 268 28.04 43.90 16.66
CA ARG A 268 28.64 45.01 17.41
C ARG A 268 29.89 45.56 16.77
N ASP A 269 30.66 44.78 16.02
CA ASP A 269 31.80 45.28 15.26
C ASP A 269 31.35 46.05 14.00
N GLU A 270 30.21 45.69 13.40
CA GLU A 270 29.57 46.53 12.37
C GLU A 270 29.02 47.84 12.96
N ASP A 271 28.38 47.79 14.14
CA ASP A 271 27.87 48.99 14.82
C ASP A 271 28.98 49.83 15.50
N ALA A 272 30.09 49.24 15.92
CA ALA A 272 31.26 49.92 16.49
C ALA A 272 32.28 50.36 15.42
N GLY A 273 32.21 49.77 14.22
CA GLY A 273 32.83 50.24 12.99
C GLY A 273 32.06 51.38 12.32
N ALA A 274 30.93 51.82 12.88
CA ALA A 274 30.31 53.11 12.59
C ALA A 274 30.99 54.27 13.36
N GLY A 275 32.27 54.10 13.73
CA GLY A 275 33.15 55.23 14.02
C GLY A 275 33.40 55.99 12.72
N GLU A 276 32.80 57.18 12.62
CA GLU A 276 32.99 58.24 11.62
C GLU A 276 33.34 57.80 10.19
N ALA A 277 32.39 57.99 9.27
CA ALA A 277 32.63 57.88 7.83
C ALA A 277 33.95 58.58 7.45
N TRP A 278 34.95 57.79 7.04
CA TRP A 278 36.28 58.27 6.69
C TRP A 278 36.17 59.41 5.66
N ARG A 279 36.55 60.62 6.07
CA ARG A 279 36.66 61.80 5.21
C ARG A 279 38.12 62.26 5.19
N PRO A 280 38.95 61.73 4.26
CA PRO A 280 40.33 62.17 4.18
C PRO A 280 40.37 63.64 3.76
N SER A 281 41.33 64.37 4.32
CA SER A 281 41.62 65.74 3.89
C SER A 281 42.26 65.72 2.50
N TRP A 282 42.10 66.80 1.73
CA TRP A 282 42.72 66.92 0.39
C TRP A 282 44.24 66.71 0.42
N GLY A 283 44.92 67.10 1.50
CA GLY A 283 46.35 66.88 1.67
C GLY A 283 46.71 65.39 1.79
N GLU A 284 45.89 64.58 2.44
CA GLU A 284 46.10 63.14 2.58
C GLU A 284 45.83 62.39 1.27
N LEU A 285 44.86 62.86 0.47
CA LEU A 285 44.59 62.30 -0.86
C LEU A 285 45.78 62.55 -1.82
N LEU A 286 46.39 63.74 -1.77
CA LEU A 286 47.51 64.11 -2.63
C LEU A 286 48.86 63.52 -2.19
N ALA A 287 48.97 63.10 -0.92
CA ALA A 287 50.17 62.42 -0.39
C ALA A 287 50.25 60.94 -0.82
N SER A 288 49.20 60.39 -1.46
CA SER A 288 49.24 59.02 -1.96
C SER A 288 50.17 58.92 -3.19
N PRO A 289 51.02 57.87 -3.27
CA PRO A 289 52.06 57.75 -4.29
C PRO A 289 51.54 57.64 -5.73
N GLU A 290 50.24 57.42 -5.92
CA GLU A 290 49.57 57.36 -7.23
C GLU A 290 48.68 58.59 -7.54
N ALA A 291 48.59 59.59 -6.66
CA ALA A 291 47.73 60.75 -6.88
C ALA A 291 48.26 61.71 -7.97
N LEU A 292 49.58 61.86 -8.08
CA LEU A 292 50.25 62.80 -8.99
C LEU A 292 50.72 62.12 -10.29
N THR A 293 49.83 61.35 -10.92
CA THR A 293 50.10 60.84 -12.28
C THR A 293 50.09 61.99 -13.30
N PRO A 294 50.78 61.85 -14.45
CA PRO A 294 50.83 62.89 -15.48
C PRO A 294 49.44 63.31 -15.97
N GLY A 295 48.48 62.36 -16.01
CA GLY A 295 47.09 62.64 -16.39
C GLY A 295 46.35 63.49 -15.36
N ASN A 296 46.52 63.21 -14.06
CA ASN A 296 45.88 63.95 -12.98
C ASN A 296 46.45 65.38 -12.86
N LEU A 297 47.75 65.56 -13.11
CA LEU A 297 48.39 66.88 -13.17
C LEU A 297 47.83 67.73 -14.32
N LEU A 298 47.57 67.12 -15.48
CA LEU A 298 47.00 67.80 -16.65
C LEU A 298 45.55 68.22 -16.41
N LEU A 299 44.77 67.38 -15.70
CA LEU A 299 43.43 67.70 -15.22
C LEU A 299 43.43 68.84 -14.20
N LEU A 300 44.35 68.83 -13.22
CA LEU A 300 44.48 69.93 -12.26
C LEU A 300 44.88 71.25 -12.95
N ALA A 301 45.78 71.20 -13.92
CA ALA A 301 46.15 72.36 -14.73
C ALA A 301 44.97 72.87 -15.58
N ALA A 302 44.15 71.97 -16.15
CA ALA A 302 42.95 72.34 -16.89
C ALA A 302 41.89 72.99 -15.99
N VAL A 303 41.70 72.48 -14.76
CA VAL A 303 40.78 73.06 -13.77
C VAL A 303 41.30 74.43 -13.30
N ALA A 304 42.60 74.59 -13.06
CA ALA A 304 43.18 75.89 -12.73
C ALA A 304 43.06 76.89 -13.88
N ALA A 305 43.25 76.46 -15.13
CA ALA A 305 43.05 77.28 -16.31
C ALA A 305 41.58 77.66 -16.51
N LEU A 306 40.65 76.74 -16.28
CA LEU A 306 39.21 77.01 -16.28
C LEU A 306 38.82 77.97 -15.15
N ALA A 307 39.36 77.80 -13.95
CA ALA A 307 39.11 78.71 -12.84
C ALA A 307 39.64 80.12 -13.12
N MET A 308 40.86 80.25 -13.69
CA MET A 308 41.38 81.54 -14.14
C MET A 308 40.57 82.12 -15.31
N PHE A 309 40.08 81.29 -16.23
CA PHE A 309 39.21 81.73 -17.32
C PHE A 309 37.86 82.24 -16.80
N PHE A 310 37.23 81.52 -15.86
CA PHE A 310 36.01 81.97 -15.19
C PHE A 310 36.25 83.24 -14.39
N GLN A 311 37.37 83.35 -13.68
CA GLN A 311 37.72 84.55 -12.92
C GLN A 311 38.00 85.75 -13.82
N TRP A 312 38.58 85.54 -15.00
CA TRP A 312 38.74 86.57 -16.03
C TRP A 312 37.41 86.94 -16.71
N TYR A 313 36.59 85.95 -17.07
CA TYR A 313 35.27 86.12 -17.70
C TYR A 313 34.29 86.88 -16.80
N PHE A 314 34.30 86.62 -15.49
CA PHE A 314 33.47 87.33 -14.51
C PHE A 314 34.08 88.66 -14.01
N SER A 315 35.37 88.92 -14.28
CA SER A 315 36.02 90.22 -14.03
C SER A 315 35.94 91.18 -15.22
N GLY A 316 35.41 90.73 -16.36
CA GLY A 316 35.37 91.45 -17.62
C GLY A 316 34.02 92.07 -18.00
N ASN A 317 33.17 92.40 -17.01
CA ASN A 317 31.99 93.24 -17.19
C ASN A 317 31.89 94.26 -16.05
#